data_AF-A0A0P0X000-F1
#
_entry.id   AF-A0A0P0X000-F1
#
_cell.length_a   1.000
_cell.length_b   1.000
_cell.length_c   1.000
_cell.angle_alpha   90.00
_cell.angle_beta   90.00
_cell.angle_gamma   90.00
#
_symmetry.space_group_name_H-M   'P 1'
#
loop_
_entity.id
_entity.type
_entity.pdbx_description
1 polymer ?
#
loop_
_entity_poly.entity_id
_entity_poly.type
_entity_poly.pdbx_seq_one_letter_code
_entity_poly.pdbx_strand_id
1 'polypeptide(L)'
;MRAAAAASKAAGKEKSRRKGGGGGAGGGGGEQLLTDQVLSLRARLHLALALGLAKSDGGPKKWQSTDAGIQSHVLKAASAFLGCLTNEMLRLPPIKESISDILIALEGILQSKNVSVLIQATDVSLKLVSSVGNLARQYPVLEIVTCLASQLSANQITIAVSSASTLNCILNTLATARSSIHAEIWEALEKTDAVTSVIGALQNYSPDVHPLNYLMEMMSLLRIILWIWPSSRYHVWSNCNLMGKLAQYCVASEMDVAVRVLKLYAALALCGNGAMVLLNNEDLMAKVGALLGKSNPSIARIEALKFYQILLRSSKGCDLLMAAHYQHIIEGTINAMSRDDERLLTIEGCRTALLVLRYAGDHHRLFWSHAIDDVLYKILTGGCTSSHKANQILCHDKLFNMVSENFMDIHSYVWDILGNLAVHCKNEYLSVRKGQDSALQALIHCIW
;
A
#
# COMPACT_ATOMS: atom_id res chain seq x y z
N MET A 1 -32.76 7.68 12.55
CA MET A 1 -34.01 7.14 11.96
C MET A 1 -33.88 5.64 11.85
N ARG A 2 -34.79 4.91 12.52
CA ARG A 2 -35.16 3.47 12.47
C ARG A 2 -34.07 2.37 12.53
N ALA A 3 -34.23 1.54 13.56
CA ALA A 3 -33.64 0.21 13.75
C ALA A 3 -34.69 -0.89 13.48
N ALA A 4 -34.21 -2.10 13.16
CA ALA A 4 -34.89 -3.41 13.28
C ALA A 4 -33.76 -4.45 13.51
N ALA A 5 -33.59 -5.22 14.59
CA ALA A 5 -34.48 -6.15 15.33
C ALA A 5 -34.96 -7.31 14.41
N ALA A 6 -34.90 -8.61 14.72
CA ALA A 6 -34.84 -9.35 15.98
C ALA A 6 -34.59 -10.88 15.78
N ALA A 7 -34.35 -11.58 16.91
CA ALA A 7 -34.70 -12.98 17.28
C ALA A 7 -33.98 -14.16 16.57
N SER A 8 -33.62 -15.27 17.23
CA SER A 8 -34.40 -16.11 18.17
C SER A 8 -33.53 -17.02 19.08
N LYS A 9 -34.13 -17.51 20.17
CA LYS A 9 -33.59 -18.21 21.36
C LYS A 9 -33.84 -19.73 21.36
N ALA A 10 -33.22 -20.39 22.37
CA ALA A 10 -33.66 -21.56 23.17
C ALA A 10 -33.12 -22.94 22.73
N ALA A 11 -32.87 -23.94 23.58
CA ALA A 11 -32.70 -24.14 25.04
C ALA A 11 -32.32 -25.63 25.24
N GLY A 12 -31.68 -26.01 26.36
CA GLY A 12 -31.56 -27.43 26.74
C GLY A 12 -30.43 -27.74 27.73
N LYS A 13 -30.78 -27.90 29.02
CA LYS A 13 -29.92 -28.41 30.10
C LYS A 13 -30.05 -29.93 30.18
N GLU A 14 -28.95 -30.65 30.43
CA GLU A 14 -28.96 -31.87 31.25
C GLU A 14 -27.53 -32.09 31.84
N LYS A 15 -27.45 -32.25 33.17
CA LYS A 15 -26.21 -32.58 33.92
C LYS A 15 -26.18 -34.10 34.12
N SER A 16 -25.09 -34.77 33.77
CA SER A 16 -24.75 -36.05 34.41
C SER A 16 -23.23 -36.18 34.59
N ARG A 17 -22.87 -36.59 35.81
CA ARG A 17 -21.53 -36.63 36.39
C ARG A 17 -21.01 -38.05 36.23
N ARG A 18 -19.91 -38.27 35.52
CA ARG A 18 -19.08 -39.48 35.66
C ARG A 18 -17.61 -39.08 35.80
N LYS A 19 -17.01 -39.60 36.86
CA LYS A 19 -15.61 -39.46 37.27
C LYS A 19 -14.88 -40.71 36.79
N GLY A 20 -13.71 -40.51 36.19
CA GLY A 20 -12.82 -41.51 35.59
C GLY A 20 -12.20 -40.82 34.38
N GLY A 21 -10.92 -40.47 34.32
CA GLY A 21 -9.72 -41.17 34.77
C GLY A 21 -8.89 -41.40 33.50
N GLY A 22 -7.77 -40.67 33.35
CA GLY A 22 -6.74 -40.97 32.34
C GLY A 22 -6.45 -39.89 31.28
N GLY A 23 -5.18 -39.46 31.21
CA GLY A 23 -4.51 -38.83 30.06
C GLY A 23 -4.78 -37.34 29.86
N GLY A 24 -3.84 -36.39 29.93
CA GLY A 24 -2.39 -36.48 29.80
C GLY A 24 -1.91 -36.36 28.35
N ALA A 25 -2.21 -35.26 27.65
CA ALA A 25 -1.51 -34.80 26.44
C ALA A 25 -2.14 -33.48 25.94
N GLY A 26 -1.36 -32.41 25.83
CA GLY A 26 -1.86 -31.16 25.22
C GLY A 26 -0.98 -29.92 25.33
N GLY A 27 0.05 -29.94 26.18
CA GLY A 27 0.90 -28.76 26.44
C GLY A 27 2.30 -28.74 25.82
N GLY A 28 2.75 -29.81 25.15
CA GLY A 28 4.17 -30.00 24.83
C GLY A 28 4.65 -29.64 23.41
N GLY A 29 3.78 -29.17 22.51
CA GLY A 29 4.16 -28.98 21.10
C GLY A 29 5.03 -27.74 20.82
N GLY A 30 5.01 -26.73 21.68
CA GLY A 30 5.72 -25.46 21.44
C GLY A 30 7.21 -25.49 21.81
N GLU A 31 7.61 -26.32 22.76
CA GLU A 31 9.01 -26.39 23.22
C GLU A 31 9.92 -27.06 22.20
N GLN A 32 9.40 -27.96 21.36
CA GLN A 32 10.17 -28.63 20.29
C GLN A 32 10.70 -27.67 19.22
N LEU A 33 10.17 -26.44 19.13
CA LEU A 33 10.65 -25.44 18.17
C LEU A 33 11.94 -24.76 18.62
N LEU A 34 12.26 -24.75 19.92
CA LEU A 34 13.42 -24.05 20.45
C LEU A 34 14.66 -24.95 20.40
N THR A 35 15.46 -24.80 19.34
CA THR A 35 16.74 -25.51 19.21
C THR A 35 17.75 -25.02 20.25
N ASP A 36 18.76 -25.85 20.57
CA ASP A 36 19.86 -25.47 21.47
C ASP A 36 20.56 -24.18 21.01
N GLN A 37 20.64 -23.95 19.70
CA GLN A 37 21.19 -22.72 19.13
C GLN A 37 20.33 -21.50 19.50
N VAL A 38 19.00 -21.60 19.38
CA VAL A 38 18.07 -20.51 19.74
C VAL A 38 18.14 -20.22 21.24
N LEU A 39 18.17 -21.27 22.06
CA LEU A 39 18.30 -21.14 23.52
C LEU A 39 19.63 -20.50 23.93
N SER A 40 20.74 -20.89 23.30
CA SER A 40 22.06 -20.29 23.52
C SER A 40 22.10 -18.80 23.14
N LEU A 41 21.54 -18.45 21.98
CA LEU A 41 21.44 -17.05 21.55
C LEU A 41 20.51 -16.23 22.46
N ARG A 42 19.41 -16.82 22.93
CA ARG A 42 18.51 -16.20 23.90
C ARG A 42 19.20 -15.94 25.24
N ALA A 43 19.99 -16.89 25.74
CA ALA A 43 20.76 -16.72 26.98
C ALA A 43 21.80 -15.59 26.84
N ARG A 44 22.54 -15.56 25.73
CA ARG A 44 23.48 -14.47 25.41
C ARG A 44 22.81 -13.10 25.33
N LEU A 45 21.64 -13.02 24.70
CA LEU A 45 20.83 -11.81 24.66
C LEU A 45 20.47 -11.33 26.07
N HIS A 46 19.94 -12.21 26.93
CA HIS A 46 19.53 -11.83 28.27
C HIS A 46 20.71 -11.41 29.15
N LEU A 47 21.86 -12.07 29.03
CA LEU A 47 23.10 -11.65 29.70
C LEU A 47 23.52 -10.24 29.26
N ALA A 48 23.44 -9.94 27.96
CA ALA A 48 23.77 -8.62 27.45
C ALA A 48 22.75 -7.56 27.94
N LEU A 49 21.45 -7.86 27.86
CA LEU A 49 20.39 -6.96 28.31
C LEU A 49 20.49 -6.62 29.80
N ALA A 50 20.87 -7.59 30.64
CA ALA A 50 21.06 -7.39 32.07
C ALA A 50 22.14 -6.35 32.42
N LEU A 51 23.05 -6.02 31.50
CA LEU A 51 24.07 -4.98 31.69
C LEU A 51 23.51 -3.55 31.62
N GLY A 52 22.29 -3.36 31.10
CA GLY A 52 21.71 -2.04 30.93
C GLY A 52 20.22 -1.92 31.29
N LEU A 53 19.48 -3.03 31.33
CA LEU A 53 18.10 -3.03 31.82
C LEU A 53 18.07 -3.12 33.34
N ALA A 54 17.50 -2.09 33.98
CA ALA A 54 17.24 -2.09 35.41
C ALA A 54 15.77 -1.79 35.67
N LYS A 55 15.23 -2.36 36.76
CA LYS A 55 13.94 -1.95 37.31
C LYS A 55 14.20 -0.80 38.28
N SER A 56 13.56 0.33 38.06
CA SER A 56 13.44 1.36 39.12
C SER A 56 12.53 0.80 40.22
N ASP A 57 12.69 1.23 41.48
CA ASP A 57 11.90 0.73 42.62
C ASP A 57 10.39 0.79 42.33
N GLY A 58 9.79 -0.36 42.02
CA GLY A 58 8.38 -0.51 41.66
C GLY A 58 7.99 -0.07 40.23
N GLY A 59 8.92 0.45 39.43
CA GLY A 59 8.68 0.91 38.08
C GLY A 59 8.88 -0.16 36.99
N PRO A 60 8.47 0.14 35.74
CA PRO A 60 8.77 -0.72 34.60
C PRO A 60 10.29 -0.83 34.39
N LYS A 61 10.72 -1.93 33.73
CA LYS A 61 12.12 -2.05 33.26
C LYS A 61 12.43 -0.85 32.35
N LYS A 62 13.59 -0.24 32.52
CA LYS A 62 14.11 0.81 31.63
C LYS A 62 15.56 0.55 31.33
N TRP A 63 15.98 0.97 30.14
CA TRP A 63 17.39 1.01 29.78
C TRP A 63 18.09 2.19 30.48
N GLN A 64 19.22 1.94 31.13
CA GLN A 64 19.95 2.94 31.92
C GLN A 64 21.43 3.09 31.53
N SER A 65 21.99 2.16 30.75
CA SER A 65 23.42 2.22 30.39
C SER A 65 23.70 3.22 29.27
N THR A 66 24.62 4.14 29.52
CA THR A 66 25.15 5.09 28.52
C THR A 66 26.46 4.64 27.90
N ASP A 67 27.00 3.48 28.29
CA ASP A 67 28.27 2.96 27.78
C ASP A 67 28.09 2.42 26.34
N ALA A 68 28.80 3.02 25.39
CA ALA A 68 28.69 2.67 23.98
C ALA A 68 29.10 1.21 23.67
N GLY A 69 30.04 0.66 24.44
CA GLY A 69 30.48 -0.73 24.33
C GLY A 69 29.38 -1.70 24.77
N ILE A 70 28.71 -1.42 25.89
CA ILE A 70 27.57 -2.18 26.39
C ILE A 70 26.40 -2.09 25.39
N GLN A 71 26.06 -0.89 24.93
CA GLN A 71 25.00 -0.67 23.94
C GLN A 71 25.27 -1.47 22.66
N SER A 72 26.48 -1.36 22.10
CA SER A 72 26.93 -2.12 20.91
C SER A 72 26.86 -3.64 21.15
N HIS A 73 27.26 -4.12 22.33
CA HIS A 73 27.18 -5.53 22.67
C HIS A 73 25.73 -6.05 22.69
N VAL A 74 24.81 -5.31 23.30
CA VAL A 74 23.38 -5.64 23.32
C VAL A 74 22.80 -5.68 21.91
N LEU A 75 23.10 -4.69 21.07
CA LEU A 75 22.61 -4.63 19.69
C LEU A 75 23.10 -5.81 18.85
N LYS A 76 24.37 -6.21 19.01
CA LYS A 76 24.93 -7.41 18.34
C LYS A 76 24.24 -8.69 18.81
N ALA A 77 24.00 -8.83 20.12
CA ALA A 77 23.29 -9.98 20.67
C ALA A 77 21.84 -10.05 20.18
N ALA A 78 21.13 -8.92 20.16
CA ALA A 78 19.78 -8.79 19.63
C ALA A 78 19.72 -9.13 18.14
N SER A 79 20.64 -8.60 17.33
CA SER A 79 20.71 -8.90 15.89
C SER A 79 20.92 -10.38 15.61
N ALA A 80 21.81 -11.03 16.37
CA ALA A 80 22.08 -12.47 16.24
C ALA A 80 20.85 -13.31 16.63
N PHE A 81 20.20 -12.97 17.75
CA PHE A 81 18.98 -13.64 18.21
C PHE A 81 17.83 -13.46 17.21
N LEU A 82 17.55 -12.24 16.74
CA LEU A 82 16.51 -11.99 15.74
C LEU A 82 16.77 -12.76 14.43
N GLY A 83 18.04 -12.95 14.06
CA GLY A 83 18.44 -13.67 12.86
C GLY A 83 18.14 -15.17 12.86
N CYS A 84 17.85 -15.78 14.01
CA CYS A 84 17.50 -17.21 14.09
C CYS A 84 16.02 -17.50 14.30
N LEU A 85 15.17 -16.47 14.44
CA LEU A 85 13.75 -16.64 14.73
C LEU A 85 12.93 -16.93 13.47
N THR A 86 12.01 -17.89 13.57
CA THR A 86 10.97 -18.13 12.57
C THR A 86 9.64 -17.50 12.99
N ASN A 87 8.70 -17.37 12.04
CA ASN A 87 7.35 -16.86 12.30
C ASN A 87 6.58 -17.66 13.37
N GLU A 88 6.88 -18.95 13.51
CA GLU A 88 6.27 -19.81 14.53
C GLU A 88 6.84 -19.50 15.92
N MET A 89 8.17 -19.34 16.01
CA MET A 89 8.86 -19.01 17.26
C MET A 89 8.39 -17.67 17.83
N LEU A 90 8.12 -16.68 16.98
CA LEU A 90 7.63 -15.35 17.39
C LEU A 90 6.27 -15.39 18.12
N ARG A 91 5.55 -16.51 18.12
CA ARG A 91 4.30 -16.67 18.87
C ARG A 91 4.52 -17.25 20.27
N LEU A 92 5.69 -17.83 20.53
CA LEU A 92 6.00 -18.48 21.81
C LEU A 92 6.16 -17.44 22.93
N PRO A 93 5.53 -17.63 24.10
CA PRO A 93 5.65 -16.72 25.25
C PRO A 93 7.09 -16.31 25.64
N PRO A 94 8.08 -17.22 25.73
CA PRO A 94 9.45 -16.82 26.10
C PRO A 94 10.15 -15.95 25.04
N ILE A 95 9.75 -16.10 23.77
CA ILE A 95 10.24 -15.24 22.68
C ILE A 95 9.57 -13.88 22.77
N LYS A 96 8.26 -13.84 23.08
CA LYS A 96 7.54 -12.58 23.23
C LYS A 96 8.13 -11.67 24.31
N GLU A 97 8.49 -12.26 25.45
CA GLU A 97 9.19 -11.57 26.53
C GLU A 97 10.54 -11.00 26.05
N SER A 98 11.35 -11.81 25.37
CA SER A 98 12.64 -11.37 24.82
C SER A 98 12.50 -10.23 23.81
N ILE A 99 11.50 -10.26 22.92
CA ILE A 99 11.24 -9.16 21.98
C ILE A 99 10.82 -7.88 22.71
N SER A 100 10.01 -8.00 23.77
CA SER A 100 9.60 -6.86 24.58
C SER A 100 10.79 -6.22 25.30
N ASP A 101 11.69 -7.03 25.88
CA ASP A 101 12.92 -6.51 26.50
C ASP A 101 13.88 -5.87 25.49
N ILE A 102 13.94 -6.38 24.24
CA ILE A 102 14.70 -5.74 23.15
C ILE A 102 14.09 -4.36 22.83
N LEU A 103 12.77 -4.24 22.75
CA LEU A 103 12.10 -2.97 22.44
C LEU A 103 12.38 -1.89 23.50
N ILE A 104 12.31 -2.26 24.78
CA ILE A 104 12.68 -1.37 25.90
C ILE A 104 14.15 -0.95 25.81
N ALA A 105 15.05 -1.88 25.47
CA ALA A 105 16.46 -1.56 25.26
C ALA A 105 16.65 -0.60 24.07
N LEU A 106 15.99 -0.85 22.94
CA LEU A 106 16.05 0.00 21.76
C LEU A 106 15.52 1.41 22.04
N GLU A 107 14.43 1.56 22.78
CA GLU A 107 13.88 2.87 23.18
C GLU A 107 14.96 3.73 23.86
N GLY A 108 15.74 3.16 24.78
CA GLY A 108 16.82 3.88 25.45
C GLY A 108 18.07 4.07 24.59
N ILE A 109 18.46 3.05 23.82
CA ILE A 109 19.68 3.08 23.00
C ILE A 109 19.54 4.04 21.81
N LEU A 110 18.34 4.16 21.22
CA LEU A 110 18.06 5.11 20.13
C LEU A 110 18.17 6.58 20.54
N GLN A 111 18.34 6.86 21.84
CA GLN A 111 18.61 8.20 22.36
C GLN A 111 20.13 8.45 22.57
N SER A 112 20.99 7.50 22.20
CA SER A 112 22.43 7.62 22.34
C SER A 112 22.98 8.76 21.49
N LYS A 113 23.97 9.49 22.00
CA LYS A 113 24.72 10.49 21.22
C LYS A 113 25.80 9.88 20.34
N ASN A 114 26.07 8.58 20.50
CA ASN A 114 27.10 7.89 19.73
C ASN A 114 26.55 7.44 18.37
N VAL A 115 27.06 8.05 17.30
CA VAL A 115 26.65 7.76 15.91
C VAL A 115 26.78 6.28 15.55
N SER A 116 27.85 5.61 15.95
CA SER A 116 28.06 4.18 15.64
C SER A 116 27.04 3.29 16.34
N VAL A 117 26.65 3.65 17.56
CA VAL A 117 25.57 2.95 18.28
C VAL A 117 24.23 3.23 17.63
N LEU A 118 23.93 4.48 17.28
CA LEU A 118 22.67 4.84 16.63
C LEU A 118 22.46 4.09 15.31
N ILE A 119 23.47 4.00 14.46
CA ILE A 119 23.41 3.22 13.20
C ILE A 119 23.01 1.77 13.51
N GLN A 120 23.69 1.12 14.45
CA GLN A 120 23.37 -0.25 14.85
C GLN A 120 21.96 -0.36 15.44
N ALA A 121 21.52 0.63 16.22
CA ALA A 121 20.21 0.64 16.87
C ALA A 121 19.08 0.77 15.85
N THR A 122 19.22 1.65 14.85
CA THR A 122 18.24 1.79 13.77
C THR A 122 18.19 0.54 12.90
N ASP A 123 19.32 -0.10 12.63
CA ASP A 123 19.38 -1.34 11.83
C ASP A 123 18.74 -2.53 12.56
N VAL A 124 19.00 -2.68 13.87
CA VAL A 124 18.36 -3.71 14.70
C VAL A 124 16.86 -3.45 14.83
N SER A 125 16.45 -2.18 14.93
CA SER A 125 15.02 -1.80 14.95
C SER A 125 14.33 -2.22 13.65
N LEU A 126 14.93 -1.93 12.49
CA LEU A 126 14.43 -2.35 11.18
C LEU A 126 14.32 -3.88 11.09
N LYS A 127 15.37 -4.60 11.52
CA LYS A 127 15.39 -6.06 11.52
C LYS A 127 14.30 -6.64 12.41
N LEU A 128 14.10 -6.10 13.61
CA LEU A 128 13.07 -6.54 14.55
C LEU A 128 11.69 -6.35 13.95
N VAL A 129 11.36 -5.14 13.49
CA VAL A 129 10.03 -4.82 12.96
C VAL A 129 9.73 -5.65 11.71
N SER A 130 10.72 -5.82 10.83
CA SER A 130 10.59 -6.66 9.63
C SER A 130 10.37 -8.13 9.97
N SER A 131 11.00 -8.62 11.04
CA SER A 131 10.86 -10.02 11.49
C SER A 131 9.50 -10.26 12.14
N VAL A 132 9.00 -9.34 12.98
CA VAL A 132 7.68 -9.51 13.61
C VAL A 132 6.54 -9.31 12.62
N GLY A 133 6.73 -8.48 11.59
CA GLY A 133 5.73 -8.21 10.55
C GLY A 133 4.36 -7.90 11.15
N ASN A 134 3.31 -8.58 10.68
CA ASN A 134 1.93 -8.42 11.16
C ASN A 134 1.73 -8.71 12.66
N LEU A 135 2.67 -9.38 13.32
CA LEU A 135 2.65 -9.60 14.77
C LEU A 135 3.05 -8.35 15.57
N ALA A 136 3.53 -7.27 14.93
CA ALA A 136 3.92 -6.02 15.61
C ALA A 136 2.83 -5.49 16.57
N ARG A 137 1.56 -5.75 16.27
CA ARG A 137 0.40 -5.39 17.12
C ARG A 137 0.40 -6.06 18.50
N GLN A 138 1.17 -7.13 18.67
CA GLN A 138 1.28 -7.90 19.92
C GLN A 138 2.47 -7.45 20.78
N TYR A 139 3.25 -6.48 20.28
CA TYR A 139 4.49 -6.01 20.88
C TYR A 139 4.41 -4.51 21.16
N PRO A 140 5.15 -3.98 22.15
CA PRO A 140 5.17 -2.56 22.47
C PRO A 140 6.00 -1.74 21.46
N VAL A 141 5.77 -1.93 20.15
CA VAL A 141 6.54 -1.27 19.07
C VAL A 141 6.40 0.25 19.10
N LEU A 142 5.36 0.77 19.77
CA LEU A 142 5.14 2.20 19.95
C LEU A 142 6.26 2.89 20.76
N GLU A 143 6.93 2.16 21.65
CA GLU A 143 8.02 2.68 22.49
C GLU A 143 9.15 3.30 21.66
N ILE A 144 9.45 2.74 20.49
CA ILE A 144 10.55 3.21 19.64
C ILE A 144 10.12 4.26 18.61
N VAL A 145 8.81 4.51 18.41
CA VAL A 145 8.31 5.40 17.35
C VAL A 145 8.81 6.83 17.52
N THR A 146 8.69 7.40 18.72
CA THR A 146 9.19 8.76 19.00
C THR A 146 10.69 8.87 18.75
N CYS A 147 11.46 7.86 19.18
CA CYS A 147 12.90 7.86 18.98
C CYS A 147 13.25 7.81 17.48
N LEU A 148 12.66 6.89 16.72
CA LEU A 148 12.89 6.78 15.28
C LEU A 148 12.45 8.05 14.52
N ALA A 149 11.33 8.64 14.90
CA ALA A 149 10.83 9.86 14.28
C ALA A 149 11.80 11.04 14.50
N SER A 150 12.40 11.16 15.68
CA SER A 150 13.45 12.15 15.95
C SER A 150 14.73 11.97 15.11
N GLN A 151 14.97 10.76 14.61
CA GLN A 151 16.15 10.44 13.80
C GLN A 151 15.94 10.68 12.30
N LEU A 152 14.74 11.08 11.85
CA LEU A 152 14.46 11.38 10.45
C LEU A 152 15.26 12.56 9.90
N SER A 153 15.63 13.52 10.77
CA SER A 153 16.47 14.66 10.44
C SER A 153 17.95 14.45 10.78
N ALA A 154 18.38 13.21 11.01
CA ALA A 154 19.78 12.93 11.31
C ALA A 154 20.69 13.30 10.13
N ASN A 155 21.81 13.96 10.41
CA ASN A 155 22.82 14.32 9.40
C ASN A 155 23.43 13.09 8.71
N GLN A 156 23.41 11.94 9.39
CA GLN A 156 23.93 10.68 8.89
C GLN A 156 22.82 9.97 8.14
N ILE A 157 22.95 9.95 6.81
CA ILE A 157 21.96 9.39 5.89
C ILE A 157 21.57 7.95 6.26
N THR A 158 22.52 7.12 6.69
CA THR A 158 22.24 5.73 7.10
C THR A 158 21.24 5.65 8.25
N ILE A 159 21.36 6.53 9.25
CA ILE A 159 20.43 6.63 10.38
C ILE A 159 19.05 7.05 9.89
N ALA A 160 18.98 8.10 9.06
CA ALA A 160 17.72 8.64 8.55
C ALA A 160 16.98 7.61 7.66
N VAL A 161 17.71 6.91 6.77
CA VAL A 161 17.17 5.83 5.92
C VAL A 161 16.62 4.69 6.77
N SER A 162 17.43 4.12 7.67
CA SER A 162 16.99 2.99 8.51
C SER A 162 15.82 3.38 9.41
N SER A 163 15.78 4.62 9.90
CA SER A 163 14.65 5.15 10.69
C SER A 163 13.37 5.27 9.85
N ALA A 164 13.47 5.84 8.66
CA ALA A 164 12.35 5.97 7.74
C ALA A 164 11.80 4.59 7.31
N SER A 165 12.68 3.64 6.98
CA SER A 165 12.30 2.26 6.65
C SER A 165 11.63 1.56 7.83
N THR A 166 12.15 1.73 9.04
CA THR A 166 11.55 1.13 10.23
C THR A 166 10.15 1.70 10.47
N LEU A 167 9.99 3.02 10.42
CA LEU A 167 8.67 3.68 10.53
C LEU A 167 7.71 3.24 9.42
N ASN A 168 8.19 3.12 8.17
CA ASN A 168 7.41 2.56 7.07
C ASN A 168 6.85 1.17 7.41
N CYS A 169 7.67 0.27 7.95
CA CYS A 169 7.23 -1.07 8.35
C CYS A 169 6.20 -1.04 9.49
N ILE A 170 6.44 -0.21 10.52
CA ILE A 170 5.51 -0.04 11.65
C ILE A 170 4.16 0.47 11.14
N LEU A 171 4.16 1.57 10.38
CA LEU A 171 2.94 2.22 9.92
C LEU A 171 2.14 1.35 8.96
N ASN A 172 2.78 0.61 8.05
CA ASN A 172 2.07 -0.31 7.15
C ASN A 172 1.39 -1.43 7.95
N THR A 173 2.04 -1.94 9.00
CA THR A 173 1.48 -2.99 9.85
C THR A 173 0.32 -2.47 10.71
N LEU A 174 0.42 -1.24 11.18
CA LEU A 174 -0.56 -0.61 12.07
C LEU A 174 -1.64 0.18 11.30
N ALA A 175 -1.64 0.19 9.97
CA ALA A 175 -2.62 0.90 9.14
C ALA A 175 -4.09 0.48 9.39
N THR A 176 -4.33 -0.72 9.95
CA THR A 176 -5.67 -1.19 10.35
C THR A 176 -5.79 -1.43 11.86
N ALA A 177 -4.98 -0.74 12.66
CA ALA A 177 -5.05 -0.79 14.12
C ALA A 177 -6.25 0.01 14.67
N ARG A 178 -6.46 -0.05 16.00
CA ARG A 178 -7.50 0.74 16.68
C ARG A 178 -7.14 2.23 16.60
N SER A 179 -8.16 3.09 16.60
CA SER A 179 -7.99 4.55 16.55
C SER A 179 -7.11 5.13 17.66
N SER A 180 -7.09 4.52 18.85
CA SER A 180 -6.22 4.93 19.96
C SER A 180 -4.72 4.82 19.61
N ILE A 181 -4.33 3.73 18.96
CA ILE A 181 -2.94 3.50 18.52
C ILE A 181 -2.55 4.54 17.48
N HIS A 182 -3.45 4.89 16.56
CA HIS A 182 -3.20 5.94 15.58
C HIS A 182 -3.02 7.32 16.23
N ALA A 183 -3.72 7.61 17.33
CA ALA A 183 -3.57 8.87 18.06
C ALA A 183 -2.20 8.96 18.75
N GLU A 184 -1.77 7.90 19.44
CA GLU A 184 -0.46 7.84 20.11
C GLU A 184 0.71 7.98 19.12
N ILE A 185 0.63 7.29 17.97
CA ILE A 185 1.65 7.42 16.92
C ILE A 185 1.65 8.84 16.35
N TRP A 186 0.47 9.42 16.12
CA TRP A 186 0.37 10.77 15.58
C TRP A 186 0.99 11.80 16.51
N GLU A 187 0.70 11.71 17.81
CA GLU A 187 1.30 12.58 18.83
C GLU A 187 2.83 12.46 18.83
N ALA A 188 3.37 11.24 18.71
CA ALA A 188 4.81 11.02 18.58
C ALA A 188 5.39 11.69 17.32
N LEU A 189 4.72 11.56 16.17
CA LEU A 189 5.16 12.18 14.90
C LEU A 189 5.08 13.71 14.93
N GLU A 190 4.03 14.27 15.55
CA GLU A 190 3.88 15.72 15.74
C GLU A 190 4.96 16.27 16.67
N LYS A 191 5.18 15.61 17.82
CA LYS A 191 6.19 16.03 18.81
C LYS A 191 7.60 16.11 18.24
N THR A 192 7.91 15.29 17.24
CA THR A 192 9.24 15.26 16.60
C THR A 192 9.30 16.00 15.27
N ASP A 193 8.25 16.74 14.89
CA ASP A 193 8.15 17.44 13.60
C ASP A 193 8.41 16.52 12.39
N ALA A 194 8.02 15.24 12.48
CA ALA A 194 8.42 14.20 11.54
C ALA A 194 8.03 14.52 10.09
N VAL A 195 6.83 15.09 9.88
CA VAL A 195 6.36 15.51 8.56
C VAL A 195 7.27 16.59 7.97
N THR A 196 7.64 17.58 8.77
CA THR A 196 8.55 18.67 8.37
C THR A 196 9.93 18.12 8.02
N SER A 197 10.46 17.18 8.81
CA SER A 197 11.74 16.52 8.52
C SER A 197 11.71 15.77 7.19
N VAL A 198 10.64 15.01 6.92
CA VAL A 198 10.48 14.27 5.65
C VAL A 198 10.33 15.24 4.48
N ILE A 199 9.55 16.31 4.63
CA ILE A 199 9.43 17.35 3.59
C ILE A 199 10.80 17.98 3.29
N GLY A 200 11.55 18.36 4.33
CA GLY A 200 12.90 18.91 4.19
C GLY A 200 13.86 17.95 3.50
N ALA A 201 13.81 16.65 3.84
CA ALA A 201 14.60 15.61 3.20
C ALA A 201 14.31 15.51 1.69
N LEU A 202 13.04 15.56 1.30
CA LEU A 202 12.64 15.52 -0.11
C LEU A 202 13.02 16.79 -0.88
N GLN A 203 12.96 17.95 -0.24
CA GLN A 203 13.33 19.22 -0.87
C GLN A 203 14.84 19.35 -1.09
N ASN A 204 15.63 18.86 -0.12
CA ASN A 204 17.09 18.95 -0.11
C ASN A 204 17.78 17.77 -0.81
N TYR A 205 17.01 16.80 -1.32
CA TYR A 205 17.58 15.68 -2.06
C TYR A 205 18.36 16.16 -3.29
N SER A 206 19.57 15.63 -3.41
CA SER A 206 20.47 15.80 -4.54
C SER A 206 21.14 14.45 -4.82
N PRO A 207 21.13 13.94 -6.06
CA PRO A 207 21.73 12.65 -6.41
C PRO A 207 23.25 12.61 -6.18
N ASP A 208 23.92 13.76 -6.17
CA ASP A 208 25.37 13.87 -5.91
C ASP A 208 25.73 13.67 -4.42
N VAL A 209 24.76 13.88 -3.54
CA VAL A 209 24.96 13.88 -2.08
C VAL A 209 24.24 12.72 -1.40
N HIS A 210 23.08 12.32 -1.95
CA HIS A 210 22.18 11.37 -1.32
C HIS A 210 21.97 10.15 -2.21
N PRO A 211 22.00 8.93 -1.65
CA PRO A 211 21.68 7.73 -2.40
C PRO A 211 20.17 7.68 -2.73
N LEU A 212 19.82 7.02 -3.83
CA LEU A 212 18.44 6.93 -4.30
C LEU A 212 17.45 6.37 -3.25
N ASN A 213 17.89 5.39 -2.47
CA ASN A 213 17.05 4.79 -1.43
C ASN A 213 16.62 5.81 -0.36
N TYR A 214 17.42 6.85 -0.09
CA TYR A 214 17.02 7.94 0.80
C TYR A 214 15.77 8.68 0.29
N LEU A 215 15.74 9.03 -1.00
CA LEU A 215 14.57 9.63 -1.63
C LEU A 215 13.37 8.68 -1.55
N MET A 216 13.55 7.40 -1.91
CA MET A 216 12.48 6.42 -1.96
C MET A 216 11.83 6.16 -0.60
N GLU A 217 12.62 6.04 0.46
CA GLU A 217 12.12 5.78 1.81
C GLU A 217 11.36 6.98 2.38
N MET A 218 11.88 8.20 2.16
CA MET A 218 11.21 9.45 2.57
C MET A 218 9.89 9.66 1.81
N MET A 219 9.83 9.41 0.50
CA MET A 219 8.58 9.47 -0.25
C MET A 219 7.56 8.45 0.25
N SER A 220 8.01 7.24 0.57
CA SER A 220 7.14 6.16 1.04
C SER A 220 6.56 6.47 2.42
N LEU A 221 7.37 7.08 3.28
CA LEU A 221 6.98 7.53 4.62
C LEU A 221 5.97 8.67 4.53
N LEU A 222 6.23 9.67 3.69
CA LEU A 222 5.28 10.75 3.50
C LEU A 222 3.94 10.22 2.98
N ARG A 223 3.97 9.34 1.98
CA ARG A 223 2.75 8.73 1.41
C ARG A 223 1.91 8.04 2.48
N ILE A 224 2.52 7.23 3.35
CA ILE A 224 1.76 6.51 4.37
C ILE A 224 1.20 7.44 5.44
N ILE A 225 1.96 8.49 5.82
CA ILE A 225 1.47 9.52 6.73
C ILE A 225 0.24 10.23 6.14
N LEU A 226 0.30 10.66 4.88
CA LEU A 226 -0.82 11.30 4.18
C LEU A 226 -2.06 10.39 4.05
N TRP A 227 -1.82 9.08 3.93
CA TRP A 227 -2.88 8.09 3.84
C TRP A 227 -3.61 7.93 5.18
N ILE A 228 -2.87 7.78 6.27
CA ILE A 228 -3.42 7.51 7.61
C ILE A 228 -4.01 8.78 8.25
N TRP A 229 -3.33 9.94 8.12
CA TRP A 229 -3.73 11.19 8.77
C TRP A 229 -4.06 12.28 7.75
N PRO A 230 -5.35 12.46 7.39
CA PRO A 230 -5.76 13.46 6.41
C PRO A 230 -5.30 14.90 6.69
N SER A 231 -5.15 15.28 7.97
CA SER A 231 -4.67 16.61 8.40
C SER A 231 -3.27 16.92 7.87
N SER A 232 -2.39 15.92 7.77
CA SER A 232 -1.01 16.08 7.28
C SER A 232 -0.92 16.55 5.82
N ARG A 233 -1.99 16.34 5.03
CA ARG A 233 -2.02 16.69 3.60
C ARG A 233 -1.82 18.18 3.36
N TYR A 234 -2.30 19.03 4.28
CA TYR A 234 -2.15 20.49 4.19
C TYR A 234 -0.69 20.89 3.99
N HIS A 235 0.20 20.40 4.85
CA HIS A 235 1.63 20.72 4.82
C HIS A 235 2.34 20.34 3.52
N VAL A 236 1.77 19.39 2.76
CA VAL A 236 2.35 18.91 1.50
C VAL A 236 1.82 19.71 0.32
N TRP A 237 0.50 19.79 0.11
CA TRP A 237 -0.03 20.48 -1.09
C TRP A 237 0.19 22.00 -1.03
N SER A 238 0.27 22.60 0.17
CA SER A 238 0.52 24.04 0.32
C SER A 238 1.98 24.41 0.12
N ASN A 239 2.89 23.43 0.05
CA ASN A 239 4.33 23.64 -0.08
C ASN A 239 4.74 23.62 -1.56
N CYS A 240 4.74 24.79 -2.20
CA CYS A 240 5.04 24.93 -3.63
C CYS A 240 6.43 24.39 -4.02
N ASN A 241 7.44 24.55 -3.16
CA ASN A 241 8.80 24.05 -3.40
C ASN A 241 8.83 22.52 -3.45
N LEU A 242 8.16 21.86 -2.50
CA LEU A 242 8.05 20.40 -2.51
C LEU A 242 7.28 19.92 -3.76
N MET A 243 6.14 20.55 -4.07
CA MET A 243 5.35 20.20 -5.25
C MET A 243 6.16 20.33 -6.56
N GLY A 244 6.98 21.38 -6.68
CA GLY A 244 7.90 21.54 -7.81
C GLY A 244 8.94 20.42 -7.91
N LYS A 245 9.55 20.02 -6.78
CA LYS A 245 10.50 18.89 -6.73
C LYS A 245 9.84 17.56 -7.08
N LEU A 246 8.66 17.27 -6.52
CA LEU A 246 7.91 16.05 -6.83
C LEU A 246 7.54 15.98 -8.33
N ALA A 247 7.20 17.11 -8.95
CA ALA A 247 6.91 17.16 -10.39
C ALA A 247 8.15 16.84 -11.24
N GLN A 248 9.35 17.23 -10.81
CA GLN A 248 10.61 16.84 -11.45
C GLN A 248 10.87 15.34 -11.30
N TYR A 249 10.63 14.78 -10.10
CA TYR A 249 10.81 13.35 -9.84
C TYR A 249 9.83 12.46 -10.62
N CYS A 250 8.66 12.98 -10.98
CA CYS A 250 7.70 12.26 -11.83
C CYS A 250 8.25 11.97 -13.25
N VAL A 251 9.30 12.70 -13.67
CA VAL A 251 9.99 12.54 -14.98
C VAL A 251 11.37 11.89 -14.82
N ALA A 252 11.72 11.44 -13.61
CA ALA A 252 13.01 10.80 -13.39
C ALA A 252 13.18 9.61 -14.36
N SER A 253 14.40 9.40 -14.84
CA SER A 253 14.76 8.25 -15.69
C SER A 253 14.44 6.90 -15.03
N GLU A 254 14.34 6.91 -13.71
CA GLU A 254 14.06 5.74 -12.89
C GLU A 254 12.56 5.60 -12.64
N MET A 255 11.96 4.60 -13.29
CA MET A 255 10.52 4.35 -13.24
C MET A 255 10.00 4.08 -11.81
N ASP A 256 10.84 3.50 -10.94
CA ASP A 256 10.49 3.26 -9.54
C ASP A 256 10.25 4.56 -8.76
N VAL A 257 10.98 5.63 -9.10
CA VAL A 257 10.77 6.97 -8.53
C VAL A 257 9.42 7.52 -9.00
N ALA A 258 9.15 7.48 -10.30
CA ALA A 258 7.87 7.93 -10.86
C ALA A 258 6.68 7.20 -10.24
N VAL A 259 6.78 5.87 -10.07
CA VAL A 259 5.77 5.04 -9.39
C VAL A 259 5.51 5.50 -7.95
N ARG A 260 6.56 5.84 -7.19
CA ARG A 260 6.42 6.31 -5.80
C ARG A 260 5.81 7.72 -5.75
N VAL A 261 6.18 8.60 -6.68
CA VAL A 261 5.60 9.94 -6.81
C VAL A 261 4.10 9.84 -7.13
N LEU A 262 3.70 8.98 -8.07
CA LEU A 262 2.29 8.74 -8.37
C LEU A 262 1.50 8.27 -7.16
N LYS A 263 2.06 7.35 -6.36
CA LYS A 263 1.44 6.88 -5.12
C LYS A 263 1.33 8.00 -4.06
N LEU A 264 2.32 8.88 -3.99
CA LEU A 264 2.28 10.05 -3.10
C LEU A 264 1.22 11.05 -3.56
N TYR A 265 1.14 11.36 -4.85
CA TYR A 265 0.09 12.21 -5.41
C TYR A 265 -1.31 11.61 -5.25
N ALA A 266 -1.45 10.30 -5.38
CA ALA A 266 -2.69 9.60 -5.08
C ALA A 266 -3.13 9.83 -3.62
N ALA A 267 -2.21 9.71 -2.66
CA ALA A 267 -2.50 9.99 -1.24
C ALA A 267 -2.85 11.48 -1.00
N LEU A 268 -2.19 12.40 -1.71
CA LEU A 268 -2.46 13.83 -1.63
C LEU A 268 -3.83 14.21 -2.21
N ALA A 269 -4.19 13.62 -3.36
CA ALA A 269 -5.45 13.86 -4.07
C ALA A 269 -6.69 13.34 -3.34
N LEU A 270 -6.52 12.63 -2.21
CA LEU A 270 -7.64 12.25 -1.34
C LEU A 270 -8.29 13.44 -0.62
N CYS A 271 -7.70 14.63 -0.64
CA CYS A 271 -8.38 15.87 -0.27
C CYS A 271 -8.65 16.73 -1.51
N GLY A 272 -9.80 17.42 -1.53
CA GLY A 272 -10.22 18.22 -2.69
C GLY A 272 -9.20 19.29 -3.09
N ASN A 273 -8.60 19.99 -2.11
CA ASN A 273 -7.58 21.01 -2.39
C ASN A 273 -6.32 20.39 -3.00
N GLY A 274 -5.85 19.26 -2.48
CA GLY A 274 -4.70 18.53 -3.03
C GLY A 274 -4.96 18.06 -4.46
N ALA A 275 -6.16 17.53 -4.73
CA ALA A 275 -6.57 17.15 -6.08
C ALA A 275 -6.58 18.35 -7.05
N MET A 276 -7.11 19.50 -6.62
CA MET A 276 -7.15 20.71 -7.45
C MET A 276 -5.76 21.28 -7.74
N VAL A 277 -4.84 21.28 -6.77
CA VAL A 277 -3.45 21.71 -6.99
C VAL A 277 -2.77 20.84 -8.06
N LEU A 278 -3.02 19.53 -8.04
CA LEU A 278 -2.47 18.60 -9.03
C LEU A 278 -3.12 18.77 -10.41
N LEU A 279 -4.45 18.90 -10.46
CA LEU A 279 -5.20 19.09 -11.70
C LEU A 279 -4.85 20.39 -12.42
N ASN A 280 -4.57 21.46 -11.68
CA ASN A 280 -4.19 22.76 -12.25
C ASN A 280 -2.75 22.81 -12.77
N ASN A 281 -1.96 21.74 -12.59
CA ASN A 281 -0.61 21.64 -13.13
C ASN A 281 -0.63 20.85 -14.44
N GLU A 282 -0.86 21.56 -15.55
CA GLU A 282 -0.99 20.97 -16.89
C GLU A 282 0.24 20.16 -17.32
N ASP A 283 1.44 20.67 -17.03
CA ASP A 283 2.71 19.98 -17.34
C ASP A 283 2.81 18.64 -16.59
N LEU A 284 2.48 18.64 -15.29
CA LEU A 284 2.40 17.40 -14.51
C LEU A 284 1.37 16.42 -15.10
N MET A 285 0.18 16.90 -15.43
CA MET A 285 -0.88 16.04 -15.98
C MET A 285 -0.49 15.45 -17.34
N ALA A 286 0.21 16.21 -18.20
CA ALA A 286 0.76 15.71 -19.45
C ALA A 286 1.81 14.61 -19.21
N LYS A 287 2.71 14.82 -18.25
CA LYS A 287 3.74 13.83 -17.86
C LYS A 287 3.14 12.54 -17.33
N VAL A 288 2.14 12.63 -16.46
CA VAL A 288 1.39 11.47 -15.96
C VAL A 288 0.66 10.76 -17.11
N GLY A 289 0.09 11.51 -18.05
CA GLY A 289 -0.59 10.96 -19.22
C GLY A 289 0.36 10.14 -20.10
N ALA A 290 1.60 10.61 -20.27
CA ALA A 290 2.64 9.88 -21.01
C ALA A 290 2.99 8.53 -20.37
N LEU A 291 2.88 8.40 -19.03
CA LEU A 291 3.11 7.13 -18.32
C LEU A 291 2.09 6.05 -18.67
N LEU A 292 0.90 6.41 -19.19
CA LEU A 292 -0.09 5.44 -19.65
C LEU A 292 0.28 4.75 -20.98
N GLY A 293 1.28 5.29 -21.70
CA GLY A 293 1.73 4.78 -22.99
C GLY A 293 2.21 3.33 -22.93
N LYS A 294 2.03 2.61 -24.04
CA LYS A 294 2.31 1.15 -24.14
C LYS A 294 3.77 0.78 -23.88
N SER A 295 4.69 1.73 -24.08
CA SER A 295 6.13 1.56 -23.88
C SER A 295 6.53 1.53 -22.40
N ASN A 296 5.68 1.99 -21.49
CA ASN A 296 5.99 2.02 -20.06
C ASN A 296 5.73 0.67 -19.38
N PRO A 297 6.49 0.32 -18.33
CA PRO A 297 6.24 -0.86 -17.52
C PRO A 297 4.82 -0.84 -16.93
N SER A 298 4.22 -2.02 -16.82
CA SER A 298 2.83 -2.21 -16.41
C SER A 298 2.55 -1.65 -15.02
N ILE A 299 3.53 -1.71 -14.11
CA ILE A 299 3.43 -1.11 -12.78
C ILE A 299 3.26 0.42 -12.84
N ALA A 300 3.97 1.12 -13.73
CA ALA A 300 3.84 2.57 -13.88
C ALA A 300 2.47 2.93 -14.43
N ARG A 301 2.00 2.17 -15.41
CA ARG A 301 0.67 2.32 -16.02
C ARG A 301 -0.44 2.09 -15.00
N ILE A 302 -0.35 1.02 -14.20
CA ILE A 302 -1.28 0.69 -13.12
C ILE A 302 -1.37 1.85 -12.12
N GLU A 303 -0.24 2.40 -11.68
CA GLU A 303 -0.25 3.46 -10.67
C GLU A 303 -0.68 4.81 -11.25
N ALA A 304 -0.41 5.08 -12.54
CA ALA A 304 -0.96 6.24 -13.24
C ALA A 304 -2.48 6.15 -13.38
N LEU A 305 -3.02 4.98 -13.74
CA LEU A 305 -4.46 4.72 -13.77
C LEU A 305 -5.08 4.93 -12.40
N LYS A 306 -4.53 4.32 -11.33
CA LYS A 306 -5.03 4.50 -9.95
C LYS A 306 -5.02 5.97 -9.52
N PHE A 307 -4.00 6.73 -9.91
CA PHE A 307 -3.94 8.16 -9.64
C PHE A 307 -5.08 8.91 -10.37
N TYR A 308 -5.27 8.67 -11.66
CA TYR A 308 -6.39 9.26 -12.41
C TYR A 308 -7.75 8.86 -11.83
N GLN A 309 -7.93 7.60 -11.41
CA GLN A 309 -9.15 7.15 -10.77
C GLN A 309 -9.50 8.00 -9.54
N ILE A 310 -8.52 8.46 -8.77
CA ILE A 310 -8.79 9.34 -7.61
C ILE A 310 -9.32 10.71 -8.09
N LEU A 311 -8.70 11.29 -9.12
CA LEU A 311 -9.10 12.59 -9.67
C LEU A 311 -10.48 12.54 -10.35
N LEU A 312 -10.75 11.45 -11.08
CA LEU A 312 -12.00 11.18 -11.79
C LEU A 312 -13.18 10.90 -10.86
N ARG A 313 -12.99 10.82 -9.53
CA ARG A 313 -14.11 10.66 -8.59
C ARG A 313 -15.05 11.86 -8.54
N SER A 314 -14.61 13.03 -8.97
CA SER A 314 -15.43 14.25 -9.00
C SER A 314 -15.74 14.68 -10.44
N SER A 315 -16.95 15.20 -10.68
CA SER A 315 -17.33 15.75 -11.99
C SER A 315 -16.34 16.82 -12.45
N LYS A 316 -15.98 17.75 -11.55
CA LYS A 316 -15.03 18.82 -11.84
C LYS A 316 -13.65 18.29 -12.25
N GLY A 317 -13.16 17.24 -11.59
CA GLY A 317 -11.90 16.58 -11.97
C GLY A 317 -12.00 15.90 -13.34
N CYS A 318 -13.14 15.26 -13.64
CA CYS A 318 -13.41 14.71 -14.96
C CYS A 318 -13.40 15.81 -16.04
N ASP A 319 -14.12 16.91 -15.82
CA ASP A 319 -14.23 18.01 -16.77
C ASP A 319 -12.85 18.60 -17.12
N LEU A 320 -12.01 18.85 -16.10
CA LEU A 320 -10.66 19.39 -16.30
C LEU A 320 -9.75 18.42 -17.08
N LEU A 321 -9.79 17.13 -16.73
CA LEU A 321 -8.98 16.11 -17.41
C LEU A 321 -9.45 15.88 -18.84
N MET A 322 -10.75 15.87 -19.08
CA MET A 322 -11.32 15.67 -20.41
C MET A 322 -11.16 16.90 -21.30
N ALA A 323 -11.07 18.11 -20.75
CA ALA A 323 -10.82 19.31 -21.54
C ALA A 323 -9.41 19.36 -22.15
N ALA A 324 -8.37 18.97 -21.38
CA ALA A 324 -6.97 19.15 -21.79
C ALA A 324 -6.21 17.85 -22.09
N HIS A 325 -6.62 16.71 -21.51
CA HIS A 325 -5.82 15.48 -21.49
C HIS A 325 -6.59 14.23 -21.94
N TYR A 326 -7.79 14.40 -22.52
CA TYR A 326 -8.67 13.27 -22.86
C TYR A 326 -7.98 12.20 -23.70
N GLN A 327 -7.14 12.60 -24.67
CA GLN A 327 -6.59 11.67 -25.64
C GLN A 327 -5.68 10.64 -24.95
N HIS A 328 -4.72 11.11 -24.16
CA HIS A 328 -3.80 10.25 -23.40
C HIS A 328 -4.52 9.34 -22.42
N ILE A 329 -5.56 9.87 -21.75
CA ILE A 329 -6.31 9.11 -20.74
C ILE A 329 -7.15 8.02 -21.40
N ILE A 330 -7.89 8.34 -22.46
CA ILE A 330 -8.79 7.39 -23.13
C ILE A 330 -7.97 6.31 -23.87
N GLU A 331 -6.98 6.71 -24.67
CA GLU A 331 -6.10 5.76 -25.37
C GLU A 331 -5.33 4.87 -24.39
N GLY A 332 -4.81 5.47 -23.31
CA GLY A 332 -4.10 4.76 -22.25
C GLY A 332 -4.99 3.75 -21.53
N THR A 333 -6.24 4.13 -21.23
CA THR A 333 -7.25 3.29 -20.58
C THR A 333 -7.65 2.12 -21.48
N ILE A 334 -8.01 2.39 -22.73
CA ILE A 334 -8.42 1.35 -23.68
C ILE A 334 -7.27 0.40 -23.97
N ASN A 335 -6.04 0.93 -24.06
CA ASN A 335 -4.89 0.05 -24.22
C ASN A 335 -4.64 -0.83 -22.98
N ALA A 336 -4.82 -0.31 -21.77
CA ALA A 336 -4.70 -1.11 -20.55
C ALA A 336 -5.75 -2.24 -20.52
N MET A 337 -6.97 -1.96 -20.95
CA MET A 337 -8.05 -2.95 -21.09
C MET A 337 -7.78 -4.01 -22.16
N SER A 338 -7.00 -3.69 -23.19
CA SER A 338 -6.73 -4.59 -24.32
C SER A 338 -5.60 -5.60 -24.06
N ARG A 339 -5.03 -5.65 -22.86
CA ARG A 339 -3.90 -6.54 -22.53
C ARG A 339 -4.37 -7.82 -21.88
N ASP A 340 -4.33 -8.90 -22.65
CA ASP A 340 -4.82 -10.21 -22.23
C ASP A 340 -3.86 -10.91 -21.23
N ASP A 341 -2.59 -10.51 -21.21
CA ASP A 341 -1.52 -11.09 -20.39
C ASP A 341 -1.41 -10.50 -18.97
N GLU A 342 -2.05 -9.35 -18.71
CA GLU A 342 -1.82 -8.55 -17.51
C GLU A 342 -3.12 -8.22 -16.77
N ARG A 343 -3.74 -9.23 -16.15
CA ARG A 343 -5.03 -9.12 -15.46
C ARG A 343 -5.19 -7.88 -14.56
N LEU A 344 -4.17 -7.51 -13.79
CA LEU A 344 -4.24 -6.32 -12.92
C LEU A 344 -4.34 -5.03 -13.72
N LEU A 345 -3.60 -4.90 -14.81
CA LEU A 345 -3.66 -3.73 -15.67
C LEU A 345 -5.02 -3.65 -16.37
N THR A 346 -5.55 -4.78 -16.84
CA THR A 346 -6.91 -4.87 -17.41
C THR A 346 -7.96 -4.38 -16.42
N ILE A 347 -7.91 -4.85 -15.16
CA ILE A 347 -8.84 -4.45 -14.10
C ILE A 347 -8.75 -2.95 -13.82
N GLU A 348 -7.56 -2.39 -13.70
CA GLU A 348 -7.38 -0.95 -13.46
C GLU A 348 -7.79 -0.10 -14.68
N GLY A 349 -7.62 -0.61 -15.90
CA GLY A 349 -8.18 -0.02 -17.12
C GLY A 349 -9.70 0.04 -17.06
N CYS A 350 -10.36 -1.09 -16.76
CA CYS A 350 -11.82 -1.16 -16.63
C CYS A 350 -12.36 -0.21 -15.54
N ARG A 351 -11.72 -0.17 -14.37
CA ARG A 351 -12.09 0.76 -13.28
C ARG A 351 -11.97 2.22 -13.69
N THR A 352 -10.93 2.56 -14.44
CA THR A 352 -10.71 3.92 -14.95
C THR A 352 -11.76 4.27 -15.99
N ALA A 353 -12.06 3.37 -16.93
CA ALA A 353 -13.12 3.54 -17.93
C ALA A 353 -14.48 3.83 -17.28
N LEU A 354 -14.86 3.06 -16.26
CA LEU A 354 -16.11 3.30 -15.52
C LEU A 354 -16.19 4.67 -14.86
N LEU A 355 -15.07 5.20 -14.35
CA LEU A 355 -15.06 6.52 -13.72
C LEU A 355 -15.15 7.65 -14.75
N VAL A 356 -14.50 7.49 -15.92
CA VAL A 356 -14.62 8.44 -17.02
C VAL A 356 -16.07 8.46 -17.53
N LEU A 357 -16.62 7.28 -17.87
CA LEU A 357 -17.94 7.12 -18.50
C LEU A 357 -19.13 7.41 -17.57
N ARG A 358 -18.89 7.69 -16.29
CA ARG A 358 -19.95 8.05 -15.33
C ARG A 358 -20.57 9.42 -15.61
N TYR A 359 -19.78 10.35 -16.15
CA TYR A 359 -20.18 11.74 -16.32
C TYR A 359 -20.53 12.01 -17.77
N ALA A 360 -21.65 12.67 -18.05
CA ALA A 360 -22.02 13.02 -19.42
C ALA A 360 -20.92 13.87 -20.10
N GLY A 361 -20.66 13.61 -21.38
CA GLY A 361 -19.69 14.38 -22.16
C GLY A 361 -19.33 13.71 -23.50
N ASP A 362 -18.54 14.40 -24.33
CA ASP A 362 -18.18 13.91 -25.66
C ASP A 362 -17.18 12.76 -25.64
N HIS A 363 -16.53 12.49 -24.50
CA HIS A 363 -15.57 11.40 -24.35
C HIS A 363 -16.19 10.00 -24.59
N HIS A 364 -17.50 9.81 -24.42
CA HIS A 364 -18.18 8.56 -24.79
C HIS A 364 -17.98 8.20 -26.27
N ARG A 365 -18.03 9.21 -27.17
CA ARG A 365 -17.74 9.04 -28.60
C ARG A 365 -16.34 8.50 -28.83
N LEU A 366 -15.39 8.94 -28.00
CA LEU A 366 -13.99 8.57 -28.14
C LEU A 366 -13.75 7.12 -27.70
N PHE A 367 -14.49 6.60 -26.72
CA PHE A 367 -14.48 5.17 -26.44
C PHE A 367 -14.99 4.35 -27.64
N TRP A 368 -16.10 4.79 -28.24
CA TRP A 368 -16.62 4.14 -29.46
C TRP A 368 -15.64 4.20 -30.63
N SER A 369 -14.95 5.33 -30.84
CA SER A 369 -13.97 5.48 -31.93
C SER A 369 -12.73 4.62 -31.76
N HIS A 370 -12.47 4.11 -30.54
CA HIS A 370 -11.34 3.25 -30.21
C HIS A 370 -11.75 1.78 -30.04
N ALA A 371 -12.80 1.33 -30.74
CA ALA A 371 -13.19 -0.08 -30.79
C ALA A 371 -13.49 -0.70 -29.41
N ILE A 372 -14.12 0.06 -28.50
CA ILE A 372 -14.34 -0.40 -27.10
C ILE A 372 -15.11 -1.72 -27.00
N ASP A 373 -16.11 -1.95 -27.84
CA ASP A 373 -16.84 -3.21 -27.97
C ASP A 373 -15.93 -4.41 -28.30
N ASP A 374 -14.96 -4.26 -29.21
CA ASP A 374 -14.00 -5.33 -29.52
C ASP A 374 -13.14 -5.64 -28.28
N VAL A 375 -12.74 -4.62 -27.53
CA VAL A 375 -11.98 -4.77 -26.28
C VAL A 375 -12.81 -5.49 -25.23
N LEU A 376 -14.06 -5.08 -25.05
CA LEU A 376 -14.99 -5.68 -24.10
C LEU A 376 -15.33 -7.13 -24.46
N TYR A 377 -15.49 -7.42 -25.75
CA TYR A 377 -15.68 -8.78 -26.27
C TYR A 377 -14.47 -9.66 -25.97
N LYS A 378 -13.24 -9.16 -26.16
CA LYS A 378 -12.01 -9.89 -25.82
C LYS A 378 -11.88 -10.17 -24.33
N ILE A 379 -12.21 -9.19 -23.48
CA ILE A 379 -12.23 -9.37 -22.03
C ILE A 379 -13.23 -10.46 -21.64
N LEU A 380 -14.44 -10.41 -22.18
CA LEU A 380 -15.51 -11.38 -21.90
C LEU A 380 -15.14 -12.80 -22.35
N THR A 381 -14.39 -12.91 -23.45
CA THR A 381 -13.99 -14.21 -24.02
C THR A 381 -12.64 -14.72 -23.51
N GLY A 382 -11.99 -13.99 -22.60
CA GLY A 382 -10.70 -14.37 -22.00
C GLY A 382 -9.60 -14.64 -23.02
N GLY A 383 -9.62 -13.96 -24.18
CA GLY A 383 -8.65 -14.18 -25.26
C GLY A 383 -8.74 -15.57 -25.92
N CYS A 384 -9.83 -16.33 -25.72
CA CYS A 384 -10.02 -17.66 -26.30
C CYS A 384 -10.09 -17.67 -27.85
N THR A 385 -9.98 -16.51 -28.50
CA THR A 385 -9.67 -16.38 -29.93
C THR A 385 -8.17 -16.59 -30.15
N SER A 386 -7.73 -17.85 -30.20
CA SER A 386 -6.38 -18.17 -30.65
C SER A 386 -6.12 -17.54 -32.04
N SER A 387 -4.86 -17.16 -32.28
CA SER A 387 -4.34 -16.42 -33.44
C SER A 387 -4.67 -16.99 -34.83
N HIS A 388 -5.32 -18.15 -34.91
CA HIS A 388 -5.80 -18.74 -36.17
C HIS A 388 -7.32 -18.61 -36.38
N LYS A 389 -8.06 -17.97 -35.47
CA LYS A 389 -9.52 -17.71 -35.57
C LYS A 389 -9.92 -16.28 -35.21
N ALA A 390 -9.00 -15.32 -35.28
CA ALA A 390 -9.24 -13.92 -34.87
C ALA A 390 -10.41 -13.21 -35.59
N ASN A 391 -10.98 -13.80 -36.65
CA ASN A 391 -12.15 -13.28 -37.38
C ASN A 391 -13.43 -14.12 -37.21
N GLN A 392 -13.45 -15.16 -36.38
CA GLN A 392 -14.68 -15.90 -36.08
C GLN A 392 -15.19 -15.53 -34.69
N ILE A 393 -16.24 -14.70 -34.66
CA ILE A 393 -17.06 -14.49 -33.47
C ILE A 393 -17.61 -15.85 -33.02
N LEU A 394 -17.54 -16.11 -31.71
CA LEU A 394 -18.11 -17.32 -31.12
C LEU A 394 -19.60 -17.33 -31.43
N CYS A 395 -20.13 -18.48 -31.84
CA CYS A 395 -21.58 -18.63 -31.92
C CYS A 395 -22.19 -18.31 -30.55
N HIS A 396 -23.36 -17.68 -30.56
CA HIS A 396 -24.02 -17.16 -29.37
C HIS A 396 -24.06 -18.18 -28.21
N ASP A 397 -24.37 -19.44 -28.49
CA ASP A 397 -24.40 -20.52 -27.49
C ASP A 397 -23.05 -20.73 -26.78
N LYS A 398 -21.92 -20.66 -27.51
CA LYS A 398 -20.58 -20.83 -26.93
C LYS A 398 -20.21 -19.65 -26.06
N LEU A 399 -20.60 -18.45 -26.46
CA LEU A 399 -20.33 -17.24 -25.69
C LEU A 399 -21.18 -17.22 -24.42
N PHE A 400 -22.47 -17.57 -24.53
CA PHE A 400 -23.37 -17.73 -23.39
C PHE A 400 -22.85 -18.75 -22.36
N ASN A 401 -22.41 -19.93 -22.82
CA ASN A 401 -21.83 -20.94 -21.92
C ASN A 401 -20.56 -20.42 -21.23
N MET A 402 -19.69 -19.73 -21.96
CA MET A 402 -18.46 -19.17 -21.41
C MET A 402 -18.72 -18.11 -20.32
N VAL A 403 -19.70 -17.24 -20.54
CA VAL A 403 -20.12 -16.22 -19.56
C VAL A 403 -20.77 -16.87 -18.33
N SER A 404 -21.58 -17.91 -18.54
CA SER A 404 -22.30 -18.62 -17.48
C SER A 404 -21.35 -19.44 -16.58
N GLU A 405 -20.30 -20.04 -17.15
CA GLU A 405 -19.34 -20.86 -16.39
C GLU A 405 -18.27 -20.04 -15.67
N ASN A 406 -17.95 -18.84 -16.17
CA ASN A 406 -16.88 -18.00 -15.62
C ASN A 406 -17.41 -16.63 -15.20
N PHE A 407 -18.23 -16.55 -14.14
CA PHE A 407 -18.61 -15.27 -13.54
C PHE A 407 -17.43 -14.63 -12.77
N MET A 408 -16.32 -14.39 -13.46
CA MET A 408 -15.17 -13.71 -12.89
C MET A 408 -15.55 -12.25 -12.60
N ASP A 409 -14.99 -11.68 -11.52
CA ASP A 409 -15.13 -10.26 -11.14
C ASP A 409 -14.86 -9.26 -12.28
N ILE A 410 -14.20 -9.70 -13.36
CA ILE A 410 -13.92 -8.83 -14.51
C ILE A 410 -15.12 -8.68 -15.46
N HIS A 411 -16.01 -9.67 -15.53
CA HIS A 411 -17.16 -9.66 -16.44
C HIS A 411 -18.21 -8.63 -16.04
N SER A 412 -18.36 -8.31 -14.75
CA SER A 412 -19.26 -7.23 -14.32
C SER A 412 -18.85 -5.88 -14.89
N TYR A 413 -17.55 -5.60 -15.02
CA TYR A 413 -17.07 -4.36 -15.66
C TYR A 413 -17.53 -4.25 -17.11
N VAL A 414 -17.63 -5.37 -17.84
CA VAL A 414 -18.04 -5.35 -19.25
C VAL A 414 -19.45 -4.76 -19.39
N TRP A 415 -20.38 -5.25 -18.58
CA TRP A 415 -21.76 -4.81 -18.59
C TRP A 415 -21.92 -3.40 -18.04
N ASP A 416 -21.20 -3.04 -16.98
CA ASP A 416 -21.23 -1.69 -16.43
C ASP A 416 -20.70 -0.66 -17.44
N ILE A 417 -19.63 -0.97 -18.18
CA ILE A 417 -19.06 -0.09 -19.21
C ILE A 417 -20.05 0.07 -20.37
N LEU A 418 -20.63 -1.04 -20.87
CA LEU A 418 -21.66 -0.99 -21.92
C LEU A 418 -22.89 -0.19 -21.48
N GLY A 419 -23.33 -0.38 -20.24
CA GLY A 419 -24.45 0.35 -19.65
C GLY A 419 -24.22 1.86 -19.62
N ASN A 420 -23.05 2.31 -19.15
CA ASN A 420 -22.71 3.74 -19.14
C ASN A 420 -22.61 4.32 -20.55
N LEU A 421 -22.00 3.58 -21.50
CA LEU A 421 -21.94 3.99 -22.90
C LEU A 421 -23.34 4.10 -23.53
N ALA A 422 -24.24 3.17 -23.21
CA ALA A 422 -25.60 3.15 -23.74
C ALA A 422 -26.46 4.31 -23.20
N VAL A 423 -26.37 4.62 -21.91
CA VAL A 423 -27.10 5.74 -21.28
C VAL A 423 -26.70 7.09 -21.87
N HIS A 424 -25.46 7.23 -22.33
CA HIS A 424 -24.94 8.47 -22.94
C HIS A 424 -24.88 8.42 -24.48
N CYS A 425 -25.40 7.36 -25.10
CA CYS A 425 -25.39 7.19 -26.55
C CYS A 425 -26.42 8.11 -27.22
N LYS A 426 -25.96 8.99 -28.12
CA LYS A 426 -26.83 9.64 -29.11
C LYS A 426 -26.96 8.71 -30.31
N ASN A 427 -28.17 8.55 -30.88
CA ASN A 427 -28.46 7.61 -31.98
C ASN A 427 -27.50 7.69 -33.18
N GLU A 428 -26.80 8.81 -33.37
CA GLU A 428 -25.76 8.99 -34.39
C GLU A 428 -24.62 7.95 -34.31
N TYR A 429 -24.32 7.36 -33.15
CA TYR A 429 -23.16 6.47 -32.97
C TYR A 429 -23.30 5.09 -33.60
N LEU A 430 -24.51 4.53 -33.60
CA LEU A 430 -24.81 3.27 -34.32
C LEU A 430 -24.65 3.45 -35.84
N SER A 431 -24.71 4.69 -36.35
CA SER A 431 -24.53 4.94 -37.78
C SER A 431 -23.06 4.88 -38.23
N VAL A 432 -22.10 5.18 -37.35
CA VAL A 432 -20.65 5.22 -37.67
C VAL A 432 -20.06 3.81 -37.83
N ARG A 433 -20.69 2.79 -37.25
CA ARG A 433 -20.23 1.40 -37.30
C ARG A 433 -20.98 0.48 -38.25
N LYS A 434 -21.84 1.02 -39.13
CA LYS A 434 -22.54 0.22 -40.15
C LYS A 434 -21.55 -0.70 -40.89
N GLY A 435 -21.56 -1.99 -40.54
CA GLY A 435 -20.70 -3.04 -41.12
C GLY A 435 -19.68 -3.69 -40.16
N GLN A 436 -19.44 -3.15 -38.96
CA GLN A 436 -18.50 -3.67 -37.95
C GLN A 436 -19.17 -4.03 -36.61
N ASP A 437 -20.50 -4.04 -36.54
CA ASP A 437 -21.29 -4.24 -35.32
C ASP A 437 -21.27 -5.67 -34.74
N SER A 438 -20.39 -6.53 -35.21
CA SER A 438 -20.47 -7.96 -34.92
C SER A 438 -20.07 -8.29 -33.46
N ALA A 439 -19.07 -7.61 -32.89
CA ALA A 439 -18.72 -7.71 -31.47
C ALA A 439 -19.82 -7.12 -30.57
N LEU A 440 -20.34 -5.93 -30.92
CA LEU A 440 -21.43 -5.29 -30.19
C LEU A 440 -22.71 -6.15 -30.20
N GLN A 441 -23.07 -6.73 -31.34
CA GLN A 441 -24.21 -7.65 -31.45
C GLN A 441 -24.01 -8.89 -30.59
N ALA A 442 -22.81 -9.47 -30.58
CA ALA A 442 -22.49 -10.61 -29.72
C ALA A 442 -22.59 -10.26 -28.23
N LEU A 443 -22.09 -9.08 -27.83
CA LEU A 443 -22.22 -8.57 -26.46
C LEU A 443 -23.68 -8.36 -26.08
N ILE A 444 -24.47 -7.70 -26.93
CA ILE A 444 -25.91 -7.49 -26.68
C ILE A 444 -26.63 -8.83 -26.52
N HIS A 445 -26.31 -9.84 -27.34
CA HIS A 445 -26.95 -11.15 -27.26
C HIS A 445 -26.66 -11.89 -25.96
N CYS A 446 -25.58 -11.58 -25.24
CA CYS A 446 -25.27 -12.22 -23.95
C CYS A 446 -25.86 -11.51 -22.73
N ILE A 447 -26.56 -10.40 -22.93
CA ILE A 447 -27.37 -9.74 -21.90
C ILE A 447 -28.75 -10.41 -21.78
N TRP A 448 -29.22 -11.02 -22.87
CA TRP A 448 -30.51 -11.72 -23.00
C TRP A 448 -30.31 -13.23 -22.90
#